data_AF-A0AAE0JYK9-F1
#
_entry.id   AF-A0AAE0JYK9-F1
#
_cell.length_a   1.000
_cell.length_b   1.000
_cell.length_c   1.000
_cell.angle_alpha   90.00
_cell.angle_beta   90.00
_cell.angle_gamma   90.00
#
_symmetry.space_group_name_H-M   'P 1'
#
loop_
_entity.id
_entity.type
_entity.pdbx_description
1 polymer ?
#
loop_
_entity_poly.entity_id
_entity_poly.type
_entity_poly.pdbx_seq_one_letter_code
_entity_poly.pdbx_strand_id
1 'polypeptide(L)'
;SKIGQEGFEGGEWPVAKLIHRGGKVDFSLPEWLSQGEYLVRQEIIALHQADHLSDDPANPRGAEFYVTCAQFNITGSGTKVPDQNFDPATAYTRENTLFNIWEPFDSYTPPGP
;
A
#
# COMPACT_ATOMS: atom_id res chain seq x y z
N SER A 1 -1.41 -10.13 -7.01
CA SER A 1 -0.02 -9.70 -7.21
C SER A 1 0.06 -8.21 -7.00
N LYS A 2 0.82 -7.76 -6.00
CA LYS A 2 1.16 -6.35 -5.82
C LYS A 2 2.01 -5.95 -7.02
N ILE A 3 1.59 -4.89 -7.72
CA ILE A 3 2.20 -4.46 -9.00
C ILE A 3 3.05 -3.19 -8.85
N GLY A 4 3.07 -2.59 -7.66
CA GLY A 4 3.88 -1.43 -7.35
C GLY A 4 3.87 -1.12 -5.86
N GLN A 5 4.98 -0.59 -5.36
CA GLN A 5 5.10 0.00 -4.02
C GLN A 5 6.23 1.01 -3.99
N GLU A 6 6.07 2.05 -3.18
CA GLU A 6 7.16 2.91 -2.73
C GLU A 6 7.14 2.88 -1.20
N GLY A 7 8.31 2.83 -0.56
CA GLY A 7 8.49 2.85 0.90
C GLY A 7 9.42 3.98 1.33
N PHE A 8 9.82 4.00 2.60
CA PHE A 8 10.83 4.94 3.08
C PHE A 8 12.18 4.63 2.43
N GLU A 9 12.75 5.61 1.73
CA GLU A 9 14.02 5.46 1.02
C GLU A 9 14.78 6.80 1.04
N GLY A 10 16.08 6.76 1.34
CA GLY A 10 16.93 7.96 1.27
C GLY A 10 16.53 9.10 2.21
N GLY A 11 15.83 8.81 3.31
CA GLY A 11 15.33 9.83 4.24
C GLY A 11 13.97 10.43 3.86
N GLU A 12 13.35 9.95 2.79
CA GLU A 12 12.10 10.50 2.27
C GLU A 12 10.98 9.45 2.25
N TRP A 13 9.77 9.87 2.65
CA TRP A 13 8.56 9.06 2.52
C TRP A 13 7.88 9.26 1.16
N PRO A 14 7.22 8.23 0.60
CA PRO A 14 6.49 8.36 -0.66
C PRO A 14 5.42 9.45 -0.64
N VAL A 15 4.84 9.74 0.54
CA VAL A 15 3.85 10.81 0.71
C VAL A 15 4.45 12.20 0.45
N ALA A 16 5.73 12.42 0.73
CA ALA A 16 6.42 13.67 0.38
C ALA A 16 6.52 13.81 -1.16
N LYS A 17 6.92 12.73 -1.85
CA LYS A 17 6.93 12.68 -3.32
C LYS A 17 5.54 12.90 -3.91
N LEU A 18 4.51 12.30 -3.35
CA LEU A 18 3.11 12.49 -3.76
C LEU A 18 2.69 13.97 -3.66
N ILE A 19 3.02 14.65 -2.57
CA ILE A 19 2.77 16.08 -2.39
C ILE A 19 3.51 16.89 -3.46
N HIS A 20 4.80 16.62 -3.66
CA HIS A 20 5.61 17.30 -4.67
C HIS A 20 5.13 17.07 -6.11
N ARG A 21 4.54 15.91 -6.40
CA ARG A 21 3.92 15.56 -7.70
C ARG A 21 2.49 16.08 -7.86
N GLY A 22 1.98 16.89 -6.93
CA GLY A 22 0.63 17.46 -6.99
C GLY A 22 -0.47 16.40 -6.81
N GLY A 23 -0.24 15.42 -5.94
CA GLY A 23 -1.20 14.34 -5.65
C GLY A 23 -1.22 13.21 -6.68
N LYS A 24 -0.19 13.11 -7.52
CA LYS A 24 -0.11 12.08 -8.57
C LYS A 24 0.94 11.02 -8.26
N VAL A 25 0.57 9.77 -8.52
CA VAL A 25 1.45 8.60 -8.50
C VAL A 25 1.24 7.86 -9.80
N ASP A 26 2.34 7.55 -10.47
CA ASP A 26 2.36 6.77 -11.69
C ASP A 26 2.65 5.31 -11.35
N PHE A 27 2.04 4.40 -12.10
CA PHE A 27 2.36 2.98 -12.06
C PHE A 27 2.29 2.42 -13.48
N SER A 28 2.98 1.31 -13.72
CA SER A 28 2.92 0.60 -15.00
C SER A 28 2.10 -0.67 -14.85
N LEU A 29 1.20 -0.92 -15.80
CA LEU A 29 0.54 -2.20 -15.91
C LEU A 29 1.56 -3.26 -16.34
N PRO A 30 1.61 -4.43 -15.68
CA PRO A 30 2.54 -5.47 -16.08
C PRO A 30 2.18 -6.06 -17.45
N GLU A 31 3.15 -6.19 -18.35
CA GLU A 31 2.92 -6.73 -19.70
C GLU A 31 2.46 -8.21 -19.70
N TRP A 32 2.74 -8.94 -18.62
CA TRP A 32 2.33 -10.33 -18.46
C TRP A 32 0.85 -10.49 -18.09
N LEU A 33 0.16 -9.41 -17.68
CA LEU A 33 -1.21 -9.44 -17.20
C LEU A 33 -2.18 -9.83 -18.32
N SER A 34 -2.99 -10.86 -18.10
CA SER A 34 -4.01 -11.24 -19.08
C SER A 34 -5.07 -10.16 -19.26
N GLN A 35 -5.55 -9.99 -20.50
CA GLN A 35 -6.67 -9.10 -20.79
C GLN A 35 -7.92 -9.45 -19.98
N GLY A 36 -8.75 -8.45 -19.67
CA GLY A 36 -9.99 -8.62 -18.91
C GLY A 36 -10.30 -7.46 -17.96
N GLU A 37 -11.34 -7.63 -17.15
CA GLU A 37 -11.78 -6.64 -16.16
C GLU A 37 -11.06 -6.83 -14.82
N TYR A 38 -10.49 -5.75 -14.28
CA TYR A 38 -9.75 -5.75 -13.02
C TYR A 38 -10.14 -4.56 -12.15
N LEU A 39 -10.11 -4.78 -10.83
CA LEU A 39 -10.00 -3.70 -9.86
C LEU A 39 -8.52 -3.43 -9.59
N VAL A 40 -8.10 -2.18 -9.79
CA VAL A 40 -6.78 -1.70 -9.37
C VAL A 40 -6.97 -0.94 -8.06
N ARG A 41 -6.33 -1.44 -7.00
CA ARG A 41 -6.36 -0.86 -5.66
C ARG A 41 -5.08 -0.06 -5.43
N GLN A 42 -5.22 1.24 -5.16
CA GLN A 42 -4.16 2.09 -4.63
C GLN A 42 -4.40 2.32 -3.13
N GLU A 43 -3.33 2.38 -2.36
CA GLU A 43 -3.40 2.62 -0.93
C GLU A 43 -2.25 3.51 -0.47
N ILE A 44 -2.57 4.47 0.40
CA ILE A 44 -1.60 5.19 1.23
C ILE A 44 -1.81 4.73 2.66
N ILE A 45 -0.71 4.44 3.36
CA ILE A 45 -0.72 4.10 4.79
C ILE A 45 -0.04 5.25 5.54
N ALA A 46 -0.78 6.01 6.33
CA ALA A 46 -0.22 7.07 7.15
C ALA A 46 0.20 6.51 8.52
N LEU A 47 1.45 6.78 8.90
CA LEU A 47 2.11 6.13 10.05
C LEU A 47 2.31 7.07 11.25
N HIS A 48 1.84 8.31 11.18
CA HIS A 48 2.05 9.32 12.22
C HIS A 48 1.41 8.97 13.57
N GLN A 49 0.48 8.00 13.59
CA GLN A 49 -0.13 7.44 14.79
C GLN A 49 0.03 5.91 14.90
N ALA A 50 0.87 5.32 14.05
CA ALA A 50 1.09 3.88 14.00
C ALA A 50 2.00 3.35 15.13
N ASP A 51 2.40 4.21 16.08
CA ASP A 51 2.97 3.83 17.38
C ASP A 51 1.95 3.16 18.31
N HIS A 52 0.66 3.15 17.94
CA HIS A 52 -0.41 2.43 18.60
C HIS A 52 -1.19 1.54 17.63
N LEU A 53 -2.00 0.65 18.19
CA LEU A 53 -2.89 -0.22 17.44
C LEU A 53 -4.32 0.31 17.51
N SER A 54 -4.99 0.32 16.36
CA SER A 54 -6.36 0.85 16.21
C SER A 54 -7.41 0.06 16.97
N ASP A 55 -7.08 -1.13 17.47
CA ASP A 55 -7.95 -1.99 18.25
C ASP A 55 -7.81 -1.78 19.78
N ASP A 56 -6.99 -0.82 20.22
CA ASP A 56 -6.95 -0.38 21.62
C ASP A 56 -8.14 0.56 21.94
N PRO A 57 -9.12 0.11 22.73
CA PRO A 57 -10.31 0.92 23.04
C PRO A 57 -10.01 2.13 23.92
N ALA A 58 -8.87 2.17 24.62
CA ALA A 58 -8.47 3.31 25.45
C ALA A 58 -7.73 4.39 24.64
N ASN A 59 -7.17 4.03 23.48
CA ASN A 59 -6.38 4.91 22.64
C ASN A 59 -6.61 4.58 21.16
N PRO A 60 -7.67 5.12 20.53
CA PRO A 60 -8.06 4.80 19.15
C PRO A 60 -7.18 5.50 18.10
N ARG A 61 -5.87 5.32 18.23
CA ARG A 61 -4.82 5.74 17.29
C ARG A 61 -4.39 4.53 16.48
N GLY A 62 -3.73 4.74 15.35
CA GLY A 62 -3.12 3.63 14.61
C GLY A 62 -2.66 4.03 13.22
N ALA A 63 -2.22 3.03 12.45
CA ALA A 63 -2.00 3.22 11.02
C ALA A 63 -3.33 3.57 10.34
N GLU A 64 -3.31 4.61 9.50
CA GLU A 64 -4.49 5.05 8.76
C GLU A 64 -4.39 4.63 7.30
N PHE A 65 -5.41 3.94 6.80
CA PHE A 65 -5.43 3.37 5.46
C PHE A 65 -6.33 4.19 4.53
N TYR A 66 -5.74 4.89 3.58
CA TYR A 66 -6.43 5.66 2.55
C TYR A 66 -6.46 4.85 1.26
N VAL A 67 -7.56 4.12 1.08
CA VAL A 67 -7.72 3.15 -0.01
C VAL A 67 -8.59 3.73 -1.12
N THR A 68 -8.21 3.51 -2.37
CA THR A 68 -9.04 3.80 -3.55
C THR A 68 -8.97 2.64 -4.53
N CYS A 69 -10.11 2.28 -5.11
CA CYS A 69 -10.21 1.27 -6.16
C CYS A 69 -10.74 1.90 -7.45
N ALA A 70 -10.16 1.51 -8.58
CA ALA A 70 -10.63 1.89 -9.90
C ALA A 70 -10.83 0.64 -10.78
N GLN A 71 -11.84 0.68 -11.64
CA GLN A 71 -12.16 -0.40 -12.57
C GLN A 71 -11.44 -0.17 -13.89
N PHE A 72 -10.76 -1.20 -14.38
CA PHE A 72 -10.05 -1.18 -15.67
C PHE A 72 -10.47 -2.36 -16.53
N ASN A 73 -10.62 -2.12 -17.82
CA ASN A 73 -10.64 -3.16 -18.84
C ASN A 73 -9.26 -3.21 -19.51
N ILE A 74 -8.48 -4.22 -19.18
CA ILE A 74 -7.10 -4.41 -19.64
C ILE A 74 -7.12 -5.08 -21.01
N THR A 75 -6.34 -4.54 -21.94
CA THR A 75 -6.07 -5.13 -23.25
C THR A 75 -4.59 -5.51 -23.35
N GLY A 76 -4.26 -6.47 -24.20
CA GLY A 76 -2.89 -6.93 -24.39
C GLY A 76 -2.80 -8.43 -24.68
N SER A 77 -1.57 -8.95 -24.79
CA SER A 77 -1.28 -10.36 -25.10
C SER A 77 -0.76 -11.15 -23.90
N GLY A 78 -0.78 -10.56 -22.70
CA GLY A 78 -0.41 -11.25 -21.47
C GLY A 78 -1.32 -12.45 -21.19
N THR A 79 -0.84 -13.39 -20.38
CA THR A 79 -1.53 -14.65 -20.12
C THR A 79 -1.59 -15.01 -18.64
N LYS A 80 -0.94 -14.24 -17.77
CA LYS A 80 -0.89 -14.52 -16.33
C LYS A 80 -1.96 -13.73 -15.58
N VAL A 81 -2.62 -14.42 -14.67
CA VAL A 81 -3.59 -13.85 -13.72
C VAL A 81 -2.89 -13.64 -12.37
N PRO A 82 -3.14 -12.53 -11.64
CA PRO A 82 -2.65 -12.34 -10.29
C PRO A 82 -3.08 -13.47 -9.34
N ASP A 83 -2.14 -14.06 -8.60
CA ASP A 83 -2.34 -15.31 -7.84
C ASP A 83 -2.00 -15.22 -6.33
N GLN A 84 -1.57 -14.04 -5.86
CA GLN A 84 -1.20 -13.83 -4.45
C GLN A 84 -2.34 -14.00 -3.42
N ASN A 85 -3.60 -14.10 -3.85
CA ASN A 85 -4.77 -14.28 -2.96
C ASN A 85 -4.79 -13.36 -1.73
N PHE A 86 -4.39 -12.10 -1.91
CA PHE A 86 -4.35 -11.11 -0.83
C PHE A 86 -5.77 -10.72 -0.42
N ASP A 87 -6.09 -10.93 0.86
CA ASP A 87 -7.33 -10.48 1.48
C ASP A 87 -7.06 -9.30 2.42
N PRO A 88 -7.44 -8.06 2.05
CA PRO A 88 -7.20 -6.90 2.90
C PRO A 88 -7.95 -6.96 4.24
N ALA A 89 -8.98 -7.80 4.39
CA ALA A 89 -9.67 -7.94 5.67
C ALA A 89 -8.85 -8.74 6.71
N THR A 90 -7.90 -9.56 6.27
CA THR A 90 -7.14 -10.47 7.14
C THR A 90 -5.63 -10.29 7.04
N ALA A 91 -5.12 -9.63 6.00
CA ALA A 91 -3.69 -9.49 5.76
C ALA A 91 -3.01 -8.34 6.52
N TYR A 92 -3.75 -7.35 7.00
CA TYR A 92 -3.23 -6.32 7.91
C TYR A 92 -3.35 -6.83 9.35
N THR A 93 -2.20 -7.09 9.98
CA THR A 93 -2.10 -7.66 11.33
C THR A 93 -1.47 -6.65 12.28
N ARG A 94 -1.57 -6.90 13.59
CA ARG A 94 -0.93 -6.06 14.61
C ARG A 94 0.58 -5.91 14.36
N GLU A 95 1.23 -6.99 13.94
CA GLU A 95 2.68 -7.06 13.73
C GLU A 95 3.15 -6.26 12.52
N ASN A 96 2.33 -6.12 11.47
CA ASN A 96 2.70 -5.43 10.23
C ASN A 96 2.09 -4.03 10.08
N THR A 97 1.31 -3.58 11.06
CA THR A 97 0.69 -2.24 11.09
C THR A 97 1.19 -1.35 12.22
N LEU A 98 1.77 -1.93 13.28
CA LEU A 98 2.44 -1.18 14.34
C LEU A 98 3.83 -0.75 13.88
N PHE A 99 4.05 0.55 13.75
CA PHE A 99 5.34 1.13 13.41
C PHE A 99 5.54 2.51 14.04
N ASN A 100 6.58 2.66 14.86
CA ASN A 100 6.89 3.90 15.53
C ASN A 100 7.90 4.73 14.70
N ILE A 101 7.38 5.69 13.92
CA ILE A 101 8.22 6.61 13.12
C ILE A 101 9.02 7.61 13.96
N TRP A 102 8.74 7.71 15.27
CA TRP A 102 9.32 8.69 16.18
C TRP A 102 10.58 8.17 16.90
N GLU A 103 10.87 6.88 16.78
CA GLU A 103 12.10 6.25 17.26
C GLU A 103 13.08 6.02 16.11
N PRO A 104 14.39 5.86 16.38
CA PRO A 104 15.34 5.47 15.34
C PRO A 104 14.98 4.11 14.72
N PHE A 105 14.94 4.05 13.38
CA PHE A 105 14.72 2.83 12.61
C PHE A 105 15.64 2.80 11.38
N ASP A 106 16.06 1.61 10.95
CA ASP A 106 16.91 1.44 9.76
C ASP A 106 16.09 1.32 8.47
N SER A 107 14.92 0.69 8.55
CA SER A 107 14.06 0.41 7.40
C SER A 107 12.60 0.29 7.80
N TYR A 108 11.70 0.54 6.83
CA TYR A 108 10.27 0.26 6.96
C TYR A 108 9.85 -0.71 5.85
N THR A 109 9.20 -1.81 6.24
CA THR A 109 8.60 -2.76 5.30
C THR A 109 7.09 -2.55 5.28
N PRO A 110 6.51 -2.03 4.19
CA PRO A 110 5.06 -1.90 4.07
C PRO A 110 4.36 -3.27 4.17
N PRO A 111 3.16 -3.35 4.77
CA PRO A 111 2.41 -4.60 4.85
C PRO A 111 1.98 -5.14 3.49
N GLY A 112 1.61 -6.42 3.49
CA GLY A 112 1.18 -7.16 2.31
C GLY A 112 2.33 -7.71 1.44
N PRO A 113 1.97 -8.45 0.38
CA PRO A 113 2.89 -9.26 -0.42
C PRO A 113 3.59 -8.49 -1.56
#